data_AF-A0A7W0RQT5-F1
#
_entry.id   AF-A0A7W0RQT5-F1
#
_cell.length_a   1.000
_cell.length_b   1.000
_cell.length_c   1.000
_cell.angle_alpha   90.00
_cell.angle_beta   90.00
_cell.angle_gamma   90.00
#
_symmetry.space_group_name_H-M   'P 1'
#
loop_
_entity.id
_entity.type
_entity.pdbx_description
1 polymer ?
#
loop_
_entity_poly.entity_id
_entity_poly.type
_entity_poly.pdbx_seq_one_letter_code
_entity_poly.pdbx_strand_id
1 'polypeptide(L)' 'MKCPNCDRPTTQKDNPYRPFCSERCKLIDFGNWVDENYAVPSDEAPPSEGGVQQRETQTSDERL' A
#
# COMPACT_ATOMS: atom_id res chain seq x y z
N MET A 1 6.12 17.32 -13.28
CA MET A 1 5.69 15.99 -12.81
C MET A 1 4.16 15.91 -12.89
N LYS A 2 3.56 14.71 -12.93
CA LYS A 2 2.09 14.56 -12.94
C LYS A 2 1.58 14.32 -11.52
N CYS A 3 0.39 14.82 -11.21
CA CYS A 3 -0.29 14.58 -9.94
C CYS A 3 -0.75 13.11 -9.91
N PRO A 4 -0.36 12.31 -8.89
CA PRO A 4 -0.73 10.89 -8.85
C PRO A 4 -2.23 10.65 -8.69
N ASN A 5 -2.97 11.62 -8.15
CA ASN A 5 -4.42 11.49 -7.96
C ASN A 5 -5.26 11.86 -9.20
N CYS A 6 -4.77 12.72 -10.10
CA CYS A 6 -5.61 13.24 -11.20
C CYS A 6 -4.87 13.57 -12.49
N ASP A 7 -3.62 13.16 -12.62
CA ASP A 7 -2.74 13.30 -13.79
C ASP A 7 -2.43 14.72 -14.29
N ARG A 8 -3.03 15.76 -13.69
CA ARG A 8 -2.72 17.15 -14.02
C ARG A 8 -1.24 17.48 -13.74
N PRO A 9 -0.62 18.37 -14.53
CA PRO A 9 0.73 18.84 -14.25
C PRO A 9 0.85 19.45 -12.85
N THR A 10 1.98 19.21 -12.19
CA THR A 10 2.32 19.86 -10.91
C THR A 10 3.62 20.64 -11.04
N THR A 11 3.66 21.79 -10.36
CA THR A 11 4.84 22.65 -10.28
C THR A 11 5.74 22.19 -9.14
N GLN A 12 7.06 22.25 -9.37
CA GLN A 12 8.05 21.92 -8.34
C GLN A 12 8.32 23.09 -7.39
N LYS A 13 8.24 24.31 -7.91
CA LYS A 13 8.43 25.54 -7.16
C LYS A 13 7.07 26.07 -6.69
N ASP A 14 7.05 26.64 -5.49
CA ASP A 14 5.89 27.35 -4.92
C ASP A 14 4.61 26.49 -4.81
N ASN A 15 4.78 25.15 -4.67
CA ASN A 15 3.69 24.20 -4.42
C ASN A 15 3.93 23.47 -3.09
N PRO A 16 3.15 23.77 -2.03
CA PRO A 16 3.27 23.10 -0.74
C PRO A 16 2.63 21.70 -0.72
N TYR A 17 1.87 21.33 -1.75
CA TYR A 17 1.10 20.08 -1.82
C TYR A 17 1.77 19.01 -2.66
N ARG A 18 3.06 19.15 -3.01
CA ARG A 18 3.77 18.13 -3.81
C ARG A 18 3.71 16.75 -3.11
N PRO A 19 3.56 15.64 -3.86
CA PRO A 19 3.57 15.53 -5.33
C PRO A 19 2.23 15.87 -6.00
N PHE A 20 1.22 16.33 -5.26
CA PHE A 20 -0.11 16.64 -5.77
C PHE A 20 -0.21 18.04 -6.40
N CYS A 21 -1.24 18.26 -7.23
CA CYS A 21 -1.49 19.56 -7.84
C CYS A 21 -2.22 20.56 -6.92
N SER A 22 -2.84 20.09 -5.83
CA SER A 22 -3.57 20.91 -4.87
C SER A 22 -3.82 20.16 -3.56
N GLU A 23 -4.23 20.90 -2.52
CA GLU A 23 -4.68 20.34 -1.24
C GLU A 23 -5.80 19.30 -1.41
N ARG A 24 -6.76 19.59 -2.29
CA ARG A 24 -7.87 18.67 -2.59
C ARG A 24 -7.37 17.29 -3.01
N CYS A 25 -6.38 17.24 -3.89
CA CYS A 25 -5.82 15.97 -4.36
C CYS A 25 -5.03 15.23 -3.28
N LYS A 26 -4.35 15.95 -2.37
CA LYS A 26 -3.70 15.35 -1.19
C LYS A 26 -4.73 14.72 -0.25
N LEU A 27 -5.85 15.41 0.00
CA LEU A 27 -6.91 14.90 0.90
C LEU A 27 -7.66 13.71 0.32
N ILE A 28 -7.89 13.67 -1.00
CA ILE A 28 -8.51 12.50 -1.65
C ILE A 28 -7.60 11.28 -1.54
N ASP A 29 -6.30 11.45 -1.84
CA ASP A 29 -5.33 10.36 -1.70
C ASP A 29 -5.31 9.82 -0.27
N PHE A 30 -5.30 10.71 0.73
CA PHE A 30 -5.43 10.33 2.14
C PHE A 30 -6.75 9.58 2.42
N GLY A 31 -7.88 10.05 1.88
CA GLY A 31 -9.16 9.36 1.99
C GLY A 31 -9.11 7.93 1.45
N ASN A 32 -8.49 7.72 0.28
CA ASN A 32 -8.32 6.38 -0.28
C ASN A 32 -7.51 5.44 0.63
N TRP A 33 -6.55 5.96 1.40
CA TRP A 33 -5.84 5.17 2.41
C TRP A 33 -6.72 4.82 3.59
N VAL A 34 -7.49 5.79 4.10
CA VAL A 34 -8.40 5.59 5.24
C VAL A 34 -9.51 4.58 4.88
N ASP A 35 -10.02 4.66 3.66
CA ASP A 35 -11.10 3.81 3.16
C ASP A 35 -10.60 2.46 2.62
N GLU A 36 -9.30 2.14 2.77
CA GLU A 36 -8.67 0.90 2.29
C GLU A 36 -8.84 0.65 0.77
N ASN A 37 -8.97 1.71 -0.02
CA ASN A 37 -9.13 1.63 -1.48
C ASN A 37 -7.83 1.24 -2.21
N TYR A 38 -6.68 1.33 -1.54
CA TYR A 38 -5.41 0.83 -2.06
C TYR A 38 -5.15 -0.59 -1.58
N ALA A 39 -5.05 -1.53 -2.53
CA ALA A 39 -4.72 -2.91 -2.27
C ALA A 39 -3.62 -3.39 -3.21
N VAL A 40 -2.74 -4.26 -2.70
CA VAL A 40 -1.79 -5.00 -3.53
C VAL A 40 -2.45 -6.33 -3.90
N PRO A 41 -2.62 -6.64 -5.19
CA PRO A 41 -3.11 -7.95 -5.60
C PRO A 41 -2.24 -9.07 -5.03
N SER A 42 -2.85 -10.14 -4.54
CA SER A 42 -2.16 -11.35 -4.09
C SER A 42 -2.62 -12.55 -4.91
N ASP A 43 -1.68 -13.42 -5.25
CA ASP A 43 -1.95 -14.71 -5.88
C ASP A 43 -2.36 -15.79 -4.85
N GLU A 44 -2.21 -15.50 -3.55
CA GLU A 44 -2.64 -16.41 -2.49
C GLU A 44 -4.15 -16.36 -2.32
N ALA A 45 -4.78 -17.54 -2.31
CA ALA A 45 -6.19 -17.65 -1.96
C ALA A 45 -6.40 -17.06 -0.54
N PRO A 46 -7.51 -16.34 -0.31
CA PRO A 46 -7.78 -15.78 1.01
C PRO A 46 -7.73 -16.92 2.04
N PRO A 47 -7.18 -16.67 3.23
CA PRO A 47 -7.11 -17.70 4.26
C PRO A 47 -8.53 -18.20 4.53
N SER A 48 -8.74 -19.51 4.38
CA SER A 48 -10.01 -20.14 4.77
C SER A 48 -10.28 -19.82 6.24
N GLU A 49 -11.51 -19.44 6.58
CA GLU A 49 -11.93 -19.19 7.96
C GLU A 49 -11.89 -20.49 8.77
N GLY A 50 -10.70 -20.86 9.24
CA GLY A 50 -10.45 -22.11 9.93
C GLY A 50 -9.03 -22.64 9.71
N GLY A 51 -8.13 -22.30 10.62
CA GLY A 51 -6.87 -23.04 10.84
C GLY A 51 -5.60 -22.21 10.67
N VAL A 52 -5.07 -21.70 11.80
CA VAL A 52 -3.66 -21.35 11.92
C VAL A 52 -2.88 -22.67 11.86
N GLN A 53 -2.29 -23.00 10.70
CA GLN A 53 -1.27 -24.06 10.67
C GLN A 53 0.05 -23.46 11.15
N GLN A 54 0.46 -23.93 12.32
CA GLN A 54 1.73 -23.59 12.95
C GLN A 54 2.87 -23.93 11.98
N ARG A 55 3.72 -22.96 11.64
CA ARG A 55 4.99 -23.24 10.96
C ARG A 55 5.91 -23.91 11.95
N GLU A 56 6.02 -25.23 11.88
CA GLU A 56 7.11 -25.98 12.54
C GLU A 56 8.44 -25.53 11.92
N THR A 57 9.18 -24.70 12.64
CA THR A 57 10.58 -24.44 12.32
C THR A 57 11.36 -25.71 12.61
N GLN A 58 11.68 -26.47 11.57
CA GLN A 58 12.57 -27.62 11.65
C GLN A 58 13.99 -27.13 11.99
N THR A 59 14.26 -26.92 13.28
CA THR A 59 15.61 -27.04 13.84
C THR A 59 15.88 -28.54 13.96
N SER A 60 16.68 -29.08 13.05
CA SER A 60 17.40 -30.32 13.27
C SER A 60 18.89 -30.00 13.26
N ASP A 61 19.36 -29.50 14.40
CA ASP A 61 20.72 -29.72 14.85
C ASP A 61 20.72 -31.10 15.50
N GLU A 62 21.32 -32.11 14.87
CA GLU A 62 22.17 -33.09 15.56
C GLU A 62 22.88 -34.02 14.57
N ARG A 63 24.15 -34.27 14.89
CA ARG A 63 25.17 -35.03 14.17
C ARG A 63 24.79 -36.50 13.96
N LEU A 64 25.18 -37.05 12.82
CA LEU A 64 26.07 -38.21 12.74
C LEU A 64 26.85 -38.22 11.42
#